data_AF-A0A7K3RRN0-F1
#
_entry.id   AF-A0A7K3RRN0-F1
#
_cell.length_a   1.000
_cell.length_b   1.000
_cell.length_c   1.000
_cell.angle_alpha   90.00
_cell.angle_beta   90.00
_cell.angle_gamma   90.00
#
_symmetry.space_group_name_H-M   'P 1'
#
loop_
_entity.id
_entity.type
_entity.pdbx_description
1 polymer ?
#
loop_
_entity_poly.entity_id
_entity_poly.type
_entity_poly.pdbx_seq_one_letter_code
_entity_poly.pdbx_strand_id
1 'polypeptide(L)'
;MGHAVMTHAPNQATVNYNALPAFVQEVFDDYMEQADNARTNHDYRQAMTCAALTAGITLPADGEIALCACPNCWNCGHIFNANDPDAHPFGQSDGYNLGRIQCPNCTDAHRATDEQ
;
A
#
# COMPACT_ATOMS: atom_id res chain seq x y z
N MET A 1 24.78 -27.98 20.56
CA MET A 1 23.95 -27.97 19.34
C MET A 1 23.10 -26.72 19.40
N GLY A 2 23.56 -25.62 18.77
CA GLY A 2 22.83 -24.35 18.78
C GLY A 2 21.80 -24.35 17.65
N HIS A 3 20.52 -24.22 18.00
CA HIS A 3 19.45 -24.09 17.02
C HIS A 3 19.51 -22.70 16.43
N ALA A 4 19.61 -22.60 15.10
CA ALA A 4 19.49 -21.34 14.38
C ALA A 4 18.10 -20.75 14.65
N VAL A 5 18.06 -19.54 15.19
CA VAL A 5 16.83 -18.74 15.25
C VAL A 5 16.61 -18.20 13.84
N MET A 6 15.72 -18.84 13.08
CA MET A 6 15.18 -18.21 11.88
C MET A 6 14.30 -17.06 12.35
N THR A 7 14.83 -15.84 12.29
CA THR A 7 14.06 -14.61 12.42
C THR A 7 12.92 -14.70 11.41
N HIS A 8 11.72 -15.01 11.89
CA HIS A 8 10.53 -15.00 11.06
C HIS A 8 10.38 -13.57 10.56
N ALA A 9 10.51 -13.36 9.25
CA ALA A 9 10.06 -12.12 8.64
C ALA A 9 8.60 -11.92 9.07
N PRO A 10 8.22 -10.74 9.60
CA PRO A 10 6.85 -10.48 9.98
C PRO A 10 5.95 -10.72 8.76
N ASN A 11 5.05 -11.70 8.85
CA ASN A 11 3.98 -11.91 7.87
C ASN A 11 2.89 -10.85 8.09
N GLN A 12 3.26 -9.59 7.94
CA GLN A 12 2.35 -8.46 8.10
C GLN A 12 1.59 -8.29 6.78
N ALA A 13 0.30 -8.67 6.81
CA ALA A 13 -0.64 -8.44 5.72
C ALA A 13 -1.02 -6.95 5.56
N THR A 14 -0.80 -6.15 6.60
CA THR A 14 -1.03 -4.70 6.61
C THR A 14 0.02 -3.99 7.45
N VAL A 15 0.38 -2.78 7.07
CA VAL A 15 1.31 -1.90 7.81
C VAL A 15 0.67 -0.53 8.00
N ASN A 16 0.94 0.13 9.14
CA ASN A 16 0.54 1.52 9.34
C ASN A 16 1.70 2.46 8.92
N TYR A 17 1.54 3.11 7.78
CA TYR A 17 2.44 4.12 7.22
C TYR A 17 2.85 5.17 8.25
N ASN A 18 1.90 5.66 9.05
CA ASN A 18 2.16 6.73 10.05
C ASN A 18 3.02 6.26 11.22
N ALA A 19 3.17 4.94 11.41
CA ALA A 19 4.05 4.35 12.41
C ALA A 19 5.46 4.07 11.87
N LEU A 20 5.69 4.22 10.56
CA LEU A 20 7.01 4.07 9.96
C LEU A 20 7.89 5.26 10.33
N PRO A 21 9.22 5.06 10.47
CA PRO A 21 10.15 6.18 10.57
C PRO A 21 10.02 7.13 9.38
N ALA A 22 10.20 8.44 9.58
CA ALA A 22 10.00 9.45 8.53
C ALA A 22 10.81 9.18 7.25
N PHE A 23 12.06 8.72 7.38
CA PHE A 23 12.88 8.38 6.21
C PHE A 23 12.34 7.15 5.45
N VAL A 24 11.64 6.24 6.13
CA VAL A 24 10.99 5.07 5.48
C VAL A 24 9.73 5.52 4.75
N GLN A 25 8.98 6.47 5.31
CA GLN A 25 7.83 7.09 4.65
C GLN A 25 8.24 7.78 3.34
N GLU A 26 9.30 8.59 3.38
CA GLU A 26 9.83 9.28 2.18
C GLU A 26 10.25 8.28 1.08
N VAL A 27 11.02 7.25 1.44
CA VAL A 27 11.45 6.24 0.45
C VAL A 27 10.27 5.41 -0.07
N PHE A 28 9.27 5.14 0.77
CA PHE A 28 8.05 4.48 0.33
C PHE A 28 7.30 5.34 -0.70
N ASP A 29 7.10 6.62 -0.41
CA ASP A 29 6.42 7.56 -1.29
C ASP A 29 7.14 7.70 -2.63
N ASP A 30 8.48 7.77 -2.62
CA ASP A 30 9.31 7.80 -3.83
C ASP A 30 9.07 6.57 -4.72
N TYR A 31 8.90 5.38 -4.13
CA TYR A 31 8.59 4.17 -4.89
C TYR A 31 7.15 4.13 -5.39
N MET A 32 6.20 4.65 -4.61
CA MET A 32 4.82 4.79 -5.06
C MET A 32 4.71 5.78 -6.23
N GLU A 33 5.45 6.89 -6.20
CA GLU A 33 5.53 7.85 -7.31
C GLU A 33 6.21 7.23 -8.55
N GLN A 34 7.26 6.42 -8.37
CA GLN A 34 7.88 5.69 -9.48
C GLN A 34 6.91 4.67 -10.10
N ALA A 35 6.13 3.96 -9.28
CA ALA A 35 5.11 3.04 -9.76
C ALA A 35 4.02 3.78 -10.53
N ASP A 36 3.59 4.94 -10.04
CA ASP A 36 2.62 5.82 -10.70
C ASP A 36 3.11 6.29 -12.07
N ASN A 37 4.40 6.62 -12.19
CA ASN A 37 5.00 7.13 -13.43
C ASN A 37 5.61 6.04 -14.33
N ALA A 38 5.47 4.76 -13.96
CA ALA A 38 6.08 3.66 -14.68
C ALA A 38 5.52 3.52 -16.10
N ARG A 39 6.41 3.46 -17.10
CA ARG A 39 6.03 3.28 -18.52
C ARG A 39 6.01 1.82 -18.95
N THR A 40 6.58 0.93 -18.15
CA THR A 40 6.65 -0.50 -18.43
C THR A 40 6.15 -1.29 -17.23
N ASN A 41 5.60 -2.49 -17.49
CA ASN A 41 5.15 -3.38 -16.42
C ASN A 41 6.33 -3.84 -15.53
N HIS A 42 7.53 -3.97 -16.10
CA HIS A 42 8.72 -4.33 -15.34
C HIS A 42 9.05 -3.26 -14.29
N ASP A 43 9.09 -1.99 -14.70
CA ASP A 43 9.43 -0.88 -13.79
C ASP A 43 8.35 -0.70 -12.71
N TYR A 44 7.08 -0.85 -13.10
CA TYR A 44 5.96 -0.85 -12.17
C TYR A 44 6.10 -1.93 -11.09
N ARG A 45 6.33 -3.19 -11.49
CA ARG A 45 6.47 -4.31 -10.55
C ARG A 45 7.70 -4.17 -9.67
N GLN A 46 8.80 -3.64 -10.22
CA GLN A 46 10.00 -3.36 -9.44
C GLN A 46 9.72 -2.31 -8.38
N ALA A 47 9.07 -1.20 -8.74
CA ALA A 47 8.71 -0.13 -7.81
C ALA A 47 7.76 -0.64 -6.70
N MET A 48 6.71 -1.41 -7.05
CA MET A 48 5.80 -2.01 -6.06
C MET A 48 6.52 -2.98 -5.12
N THR A 49 7.45 -3.78 -5.63
CA THR A 49 8.27 -4.68 -4.80
C THR A 49 9.13 -3.89 -3.82
N CYS A 50 9.78 -2.82 -4.30
CA CYS A 50 10.60 -1.95 -3.46
C CYS A 50 9.77 -1.20 -2.40
N ALA A 51 8.59 -0.69 -2.75
CA ALA A 51 7.66 -0.08 -1.82
C ALA A 51 7.24 -1.07 -0.71
N ALA A 52 6.87 -2.29 -1.08
CA ALA A 52 6.48 -3.33 -0.13
C ALA A 52 7.61 -3.69 0.84
N LEU A 53 8.81 -3.92 0.32
CA LEU A 53 10.00 -4.21 1.14
C LEU A 53 10.35 -3.05 2.07
N THR A 54 10.23 -1.80 1.59
CA THR A 54 10.51 -0.59 2.38
C THR A 54 9.54 -0.44 3.54
N ALA A 55 8.25 -0.65 3.29
CA ALA A 55 7.22 -0.61 4.32
C ALA A 55 7.26 -1.83 5.27
N GLY A 56 7.97 -2.90 4.90
CA GLY A 56 7.99 -4.15 5.66
C GLY A 56 6.70 -4.96 5.56
N ILE A 57 5.91 -4.74 4.51
CA ILE A 57 4.72 -5.53 4.19
C ILE A 57 5.10 -6.71 3.28
N THR A 58 4.46 -7.85 3.46
CA THR A 58 4.63 -8.95 2.50
C THR A 58 3.98 -8.57 1.18
N LEU A 59 4.74 -8.59 0.08
CA LEU A 59 4.18 -8.31 -1.24
C LEU A 59 3.10 -9.37 -1.57
N PRO A 60 1.87 -8.97 -1.90
CA PRO A 60 0.82 -9.90 -2.30
C PRO A 60 1.17 -10.65 -3.59
N ALA A 61 0.48 -11.75 -3.87
CA ALA A 61 0.75 -12.58 -5.05
C ALA A 61 0.46 -11.87 -6.37
N ASP A 62 -0.52 -10.95 -6.38
CA ASP A 62 -0.81 -10.07 -7.51
C ASP A 62 0.28 -9.00 -7.72
N GLY A 63 1.00 -8.65 -6.66
CA GLY A 63 2.14 -7.72 -6.68
C GLY A 63 1.76 -6.27 -6.47
N GLU A 64 0.55 -5.97 -6.00
CA GLU A 64 0.07 -4.59 -5.86
C GLU A 64 -0.31 -4.26 -4.42
N ILE A 65 0.29 -3.19 -3.91
CA ILE A 65 -0.07 -2.61 -2.61
C ILE A 65 -0.63 -1.22 -2.81
N ALA A 66 -1.45 -0.78 -1.87
CA ALA A 66 -1.99 0.57 -1.85
C ALA A 66 -1.85 1.18 -0.46
N LEU A 67 -1.64 2.49 -0.43
CA LEU A 67 -1.87 3.31 0.76
C LEU A 67 -3.32 3.77 0.75
N CYS A 68 -4.03 3.59 1.87
CA CYS A 68 -5.44 3.92 1.99
C CYS A 68 -5.69 5.39 1.69
N ALA A 69 -6.50 5.65 0.67
CA ALA A 69 -6.82 7.01 0.21
C ALA A 69 -8.07 7.62 0.88
N CYS A 70 -8.56 7.02 1.97
CA CYS A 70 -9.88 7.34 2.53
C CYS A 70 -10.05 8.83 2.87
N PRO A 71 -11.06 9.53 2.30
CA PRO A 71 -11.28 10.96 2.56
C PRO A 71 -11.84 11.24 3.96
N ASN A 72 -12.54 10.26 4.54
CA ASN A 72 -13.20 10.40 5.85
C ASN A 72 -12.28 10.10 7.03
N CYS A 73 -11.08 9.57 6.77
CA CYS A 73 -10.10 9.20 7.78
C CYS A 73 -8.81 9.98 7.57
N TRP A 74 -8.63 11.07 8.32
CA TRP A 74 -7.44 11.93 8.21
C TRP A 74 -6.10 11.21 8.42
N ASN A 75 -6.09 10.06 9.12
CA ASN A 75 -4.85 9.39 9.52
C ASN A 75 -4.93 7.85 9.40
N CYS A 76 -5.64 7.31 8.40
CA CYS A 76 -5.75 5.85 8.26
C CYS A 76 -4.36 5.21 8.11
N GLY A 77 -3.54 5.70 7.17
CA GLY A 77 -2.18 5.21 6.96
C GLY A 77 -2.06 3.72 6.62
N HIS A 78 -3.16 3.01 6.36
CA HIS A 78 -3.08 1.57 6.08
C HIS A 78 -2.43 1.33 4.72
N ILE A 79 -1.30 0.63 4.73
CA ILE A 79 -0.71 -0.04 3.56
C ILE A 79 -1.26 -1.46 3.54
N PHE A 80 -1.86 -1.87 2.42
CA PHE A 80 -2.59 -3.14 2.29
C PHE A 80 -2.51 -3.68 0.84
N ASN A 81 -3.00 -4.89 0.61
CA ASN A 81 -3.16 -5.43 -0.74
C ASN A 81 -4.19 -4.60 -1.52
N ALA A 82 -3.79 -3.97 -2.63
CA ALA A 82 -4.68 -3.18 -3.47
C ALA A 82 -5.87 -3.99 -4.02
N ASN A 83 -5.69 -5.30 -4.20
CA ASN A 83 -6.67 -6.24 -4.72
C ASN A 83 -7.39 -7.04 -3.63
N ASP A 84 -7.33 -6.61 -2.37
CA ASP A 84 -8.13 -7.19 -1.30
C ASP A 84 -9.63 -7.13 -1.67
N PRO A 85 -10.39 -8.23 -1.56
CA PRO A 85 -11.79 -8.28 -1.99
C PRO A 85 -12.70 -7.31 -1.23
N ASP A 86 -12.30 -6.88 -0.03
CA ASP A 86 -13.03 -5.94 0.80
C ASP A 86 -12.50 -4.50 0.62
N ALA A 87 -11.46 -4.29 -0.18
CA ALA A 87 -11.03 -2.96 -0.59
C ALA A 87 -12.04 -2.32 -1.55
N HIS A 88 -12.12 -1.00 -1.50
CA HIS A 88 -13.02 -0.25 -2.36
C HIS A 88 -12.25 0.78 -3.20
N PRO A 89 -12.12 0.57 -4.52
CA PRO A 89 -11.68 1.64 -5.41
C PRO A 89 -12.79 2.70 -5.50
N PHE A 90 -12.42 3.97 -5.41
CA PHE A 90 -13.37 5.08 -5.46
C PHE A 90 -12.72 6.35 -6.05
N GLY A 91 -13.54 7.23 -6.59
CA GLY A 91 -13.15 8.53 -7.12
C GLY A 91 -12.33 8.46 -8.42
N GLN A 92 -12.08 9.63 -8.99
CA GLN A 92 -11.04 9.76 -10.02
C GLN A 92 -9.67 9.74 -9.33
N SER A 93 -8.66 9.23 -10.03
CA SER A 93 -7.28 9.21 -9.54
C SER A 93 -6.64 10.61 -9.48
N ASP A 94 -7.40 11.70 -9.69
CA ASP A 94 -6.96 13.10 -9.55
C ASP A 94 -5.64 13.44 -10.29
N GLY A 95 -5.38 12.78 -11.42
CA GLY A 95 -4.18 12.97 -12.24
C GLY A 95 -3.06 11.95 -11.99
N TYR A 96 -3.22 11.08 -11.00
CA TYR A 96 -2.35 9.92 -10.77
C TYR A 96 -2.78 8.73 -11.66
N ASN A 97 -1.86 7.84 -11.97
CA ASN A 97 -2.14 6.59 -12.69
C ASN A 97 -2.53 5.45 -11.73
N LEU A 98 -2.11 5.52 -10.47
CA LEU A 98 -2.56 4.63 -9.41
C LEU A 98 -3.99 5.00 -8.98
N GLY A 99 -4.84 3.98 -8.85
CA GLY A 99 -6.21 4.17 -8.38
C GLY A 99 -6.25 4.61 -6.93
N ARG A 100 -7.26 5.42 -6.58
CA ARG A 100 -7.58 5.73 -5.19
C ARG A 100 -8.36 4.56 -4.59
N ILE A 101 -7.76 3.88 -3.62
CA ILE A 101 -8.33 2.67 -3.01
C ILE A 101 -8.48 2.89 -1.51
N GLN A 102 -9.69 2.62 -1.01
CA GLN A 102 -10.01 2.59 0.40
C GLN A 102 -9.73 1.20 0.96
N CYS A 103 -9.02 1.12 2.09
CA CYS A 103 -8.71 -0.16 2.73
C CYS A 103 -9.97 -0.82 3.32
N PRO A 104 -9.96 -2.15 3.51
CA PRO A 104 -11.11 -2.89 4.04
C PRO A 104 -11.72 -2.31 5.34
N ASN A 105 -10.88 -1.87 6.27
CA ASN A 105 -11.33 -1.28 7.54
C ASN A 105 -12.13 0.01 7.31
N CYS A 106 -11.64 0.89 6.43
CA CYS A 106 -12.34 2.12 6.10
C CYS A 106 -13.59 1.87 5.25
N THR A 107 -13.56 0.86 4.37
CA THR A 107 -14.72 0.45 3.58
C THR A 107 -15.85 -0.02 4.49
N ASP A 108 -15.56 -0.83 5.50
CA ASP A 108 -16.54 -1.32 6.47
C ASP A 108 -17.12 -0.19 7.33
N ALA A 109 -16.26 0.69 7.86
CA ALA A 109 -16.68 1.74 8.78
C ALA A 109 -17.40 2.92 8.11
N HIS A 110 -16.91 3.37 6.95
CA HIS A 110 -17.39 4.57 6.26
C HIS A 110 -16.99 4.55 4.78
N ARG A 111 -17.56 3.59 4.04
CA ARG A 111 -17.34 3.45 2.60
C ARG A 111 -17.44 4.78 1.88
N ALA A 112 -16.38 5.17 1.18
CA ALA A 112 -16.41 6.33 0.31
C ALA A 112 -17.42 6.08 -0.80
N THR A 113 -18.16 7.12 -1.18
CA THR A 113 -18.96 7.12 -2.40
C THR A 113 -18.19 7.91 -3.45
N ASP A 114 -18.31 7.52 -4.72
CA ASP A 114 -17.80 8.33 -5.83
C ASP A 114 -18.57 9.66 -5.86
N GLU A 115 -18.12 10.64 -5.07
CA GLU A 115 -18.58 12.02 -5.25
C GLU A 115 -17.94 12.53 -6.54
N GLN A 116 -18.83 12.83 -7.51
CA GLN A 116 -18.57 13.17 -8.90
C GLN A 116 -17.81 14.47 -9.09
#